data_AF-A0A944R5F1-F1
#
_entry.id   AF-A0A944R5F1-F1
#
_cell.length_a   1.000
_cell.length_b   1.000
_cell.length_c   1.000
_cell.angle_alpha   90.00
_cell.angle_beta   90.00
_cell.angle_gamma   90.00
#
_symmetry.space_group_name_H-M   'P 1'
#
loop_
_entity.id
_entity.type
_entity.pdbx_description
1 polymer ?
#
loop_
_entity_poly.entity_id
_entity_poly.type
_entity_poly.pdbx_seq_one_letter_code
_entity_poly.pdbx_strand_id
1 'polypeptide(L)'
;MWFGTYTGKPPRGNGIYVSRYDEITGEISRPKLATKIKNPSFLVVHPTLSIVYAVSEIADLNGKPTGGIISFVVDMRSGQLTQQSVQPSQGKGPCHLSLDATGKSLLAANYGSGSVICLGINDDGSLLPPVATTQDKPGGFIQHAGTGPNKSRQQGPHGHSMNATSTGKFAISCDLGADKVFVHKLDVPTAVITPHNSTPTQPGGGPRHFALHPRLPFGYANNELDMTVTAFRFDAAEGRLQKIHSVSTIPDSIQERTGFSTAEIAIHPSGKFLYVSNRGHDSIALFGINEQSGKLSLKSVEPTRCQTPRHFVIAPGGKRLYAAGQASGTITAFTIDSKTGKLSFNKQILKVPKPVCIVFSRPISSTPKKP
;
A
#
# COMPACT_ATOMS: atom_id res chain seq x y z
N MET A 1 -7.93 -4.47 -14.70
CA MET A 1 -6.90 -4.78 -13.67
C MET A 1 -5.58 -4.28 -14.18
N TRP A 2 -4.86 -3.46 -13.41
CA TRP A 2 -3.54 -2.96 -13.78
C TRP A 2 -2.48 -3.48 -12.83
N PHE A 3 -1.26 -3.59 -13.35
CA PHE A 3 -0.09 -4.10 -12.66
C PHE A 3 1.04 -3.07 -12.69
N GLY A 4 1.45 -2.62 -11.52
CA GLY A 4 2.66 -1.84 -11.34
C GLY A 4 3.88 -2.76 -11.36
N THR A 5 4.99 -2.31 -11.95
CA THR A 5 6.21 -3.12 -12.15
C THR A 5 7.48 -2.33 -11.86
N TYR A 6 8.56 -3.02 -11.53
CA TYR A 6 9.90 -2.42 -11.62
C TYR A 6 10.49 -2.57 -13.02
N THR A 7 11.18 -1.53 -13.48
CA THR A 7 11.72 -1.46 -14.84
C THR A 7 13.24 -1.58 -14.92
N GLY A 8 13.93 -1.70 -13.78
CA GLY A 8 15.39 -1.81 -13.70
C GLY A 8 15.94 -3.20 -14.04
N LYS A 9 16.06 -4.07 -13.01
CA LYS A 9 16.65 -5.42 -13.16
C LYS A 9 15.63 -6.46 -13.68
N PRO A 10 16.08 -7.52 -14.39
CA PRO A 10 15.25 -8.70 -14.73
C PRO A 10 14.42 -9.26 -13.54
N PRO A 11 13.24 -9.88 -13.78
CA PRO A 11 12.49 -9.93 -15.05
C PRO A 11 11.76 -8.60 -15.34
N ARG A 12 12.46 -7.61 -15.91
CA ARG A 12 12.07 -6.20 -15.95
C ARG A 12 10.74 -5.98 -16.67
N GLY A 13 9.87 -5.18 -16.08
CA GLY A 13 8.72 -4.61 -16.77
C GLY A 13 9.13 -3.38 -17.60
N ASN A 14 8.20 -2.89 -18.41
CA ASN A 14 8.37 -1.67 -19.21
C ASN A 14 7.49 -0.50 -18.74
N GLY A 15 6.74 -0.68 -17.64
CA GLY A 15 5.77 0.29 -17.15
C GLY A 15 4.57 -0.39 -16.51
N ILE A 16 3.37 0.11 -16.77
CA ILE A 16 2.13 -0.44 -16.23
C ILE A 16 1.55 -1.43 -17.23
N TYR A 17 1.15 -2.61 -16.77
CA TYR A 17 0.45 -3.60 -17.59
C TYR A 17 -1.03 -3.62 -17.26
N VAL A 18 -1.86 -4.06 -18.21
CA VAL A 18 -3.31 -4.21 -18.04
C VAL A 18 -3.79 -5.60 -18.46
N SER A 19 -4.82 -6.08 -17.79
CA SER A 19 -5.59 -7.26 -18.18
C SER A 19 -7.08 -7.05 -17.94
N ARG A 20 -7.89 -7.75 -18.74
CA ARG A 20 -9.31 -7.95 -18.46
C ARG A 20 -9.47 -8.98 -17.35
N TYR A 21 -10.46 -8.72 -16.51
CA TYR A 21 -10.76 -9.51 -15.34
C TYR A 21 -12.25 -9.86 -15.40
N ASP A 22 -12.56 -11.15 -15.31
CA ASP A 22 -13.91 -11.64 -15.14
C ASP A 22 -14.18 -11.82 -13.63
N GLU A 23 -15.12 -11.04 -13.09
CA GLU A 23 -15.44 -11.10 -11.67
C GLU A 23 -16.22 -12.36 -11.27
N ILE A 24 -16.93 -12.98 -12.21
CA ILE A 24 -17.68 -14.21 -11.98
C ILE A 24 -16.74 -15.39 -11.94
N THR A 25 -15.89 -15.57 -12.95
CA THR A 25 -15.01 -16.74 -13.08
C THR A 25 -13.66 -16.55 -12.38
N GLY A 26 -13.17 -15.31 -12.29
CA GLY A 26 -11.85 -14.97 -11.78
C GLY A 26 -10.75 -15.03 -12.84
N GLU A 27 -11.11 -15.31 -14.09
CA GLU A 27 -10.18 -15.37 -15.20
C GLU A 27 -9.54 -14.01 -15.47
N ILE A 28 -8.26 -14.05 -15.84
CA ILE A 28 -7.48 -12.87 -16.18
C ILE A 28 -6.90 -13.07 -17.57
N SER A 29 -7.16 -12.14 -18.49
CA SER A 29 -6.59 -12.18 -19.83
C SER A 29 -5.07 -12.04 -19.79
N ARG A 30 -4.39 -12.40 -20.88
CA ARG A 30 -2.95 -12.14 -21.02
C ARG A 30 -2.63 -10.63 -20.80
N PRO A 31 -1.59 -10.30 -20.00
CA PRO A 31 -1.18 -8.92 -19.77
C PRO A 31 -0.65 -8.24 -21.03
N LYS A 32 -1.05 -6.98 -21.22
CA LYS A 32 -0.56 -6.09 -22.27
C LYS A 32 0.02 -4.83 -21.63
N LEU A 33 0.99 -4.21 -22.28
CA LEU A 33 1.55 -2.95 -21.79
C LEU A 33 0.52 -1.83 -21.98
N ALA A 34 0.11 -1.22 -20.87
CA ALA A 34 -0.87 -0.13 -20.85
C ALA A 34 -0.20 1.23 -21.11
N THR A 35 0.99 1.44 -20.54
CA THR A 35 1.82 2.63 -20.77
C THR A 35 3.27 2.40 -20.34
N LYS A 36 4.21 3.16 -20.92
CA LYS A 36 5.64 3.13 -20.56
C LYS A 36 5.92 4.19 -19.50
N ILE A 37 6.54 3.77 -18.41
CA ILE A 37 6.91 4.63 -17.27
C ILE A 37 8.00 3.91 -16.47
N LYS A 38 8.93 4.66 -15.86
CA LYS A 38 9.98 4.10 -15.01
C LYS A 38 9.41 3.74 -13.63
N ASN A 39 9.69 2.52 -13.17
CA ASN A 39 9.34 2.02 -11.84
C ASN A 39 7.95 2.46 -11.30
N PRO A 40 6.84 2.17 -12.00
CA PRO A 40 5.49 2.36 -11.45
C PRO A 40 5.17 1.33 -10.38
N SER A 41 5.84 1.42 -9.22
CA SER A 41 5.85 0.35 -8.21
C SER A 41 4.60 0.30 -7.33
N PHE A 42 3.80 1.37 -7.33
CA PHE A 42 2.53 1.46 -6.60
C PHE A 42 1.52 2.27 -7.39
N LEU A 43 0.27 1.80 -7.41
CA LEU A 43 -0.84 2.37 -8.15
C LEU A 43 -2.05 2.57 -7.23
N VAL A 44 -2.87 3.57 -7.52
CA VAL A 44 -4.24 3.70 -6.96
C VAL A 44 -5.19 4.16 -8.06
N VAL A 45 -6.47 3.82 -7.92
CA VAL A 45 -7.52 4.18 -8.88
C VAL A 45 -8.44 5.21 -8.24
N HIS A 46 -8.77 6.27 -8.97
CA HIS A 46 -9.72 7.27 -8.49
C HIS A 46 -11.07 6.63 -8.15
N PRO A 47 -11.75 7.00 -7.04
CA PRO A 47 -12.99 6.33 -6.62
C PRO A 47 -14.13 6.46 -7.64
N THR A 48 -14.18 7.56 -8.41
CA THR A 48 -15.31 7.88 -9.31
C THR A 48 -14.91 8.24 -10.74
N LEU A 49 -13.64 8.57 -10.99
CA LEU A 49 -13.16 9.03 -12.30
C LEU A 49 -12.41 7.89 -12.95
N SER A 50 -12.33 7.91 -14.27
CA SER A 50 -11.54 6.93 -15.03
C SER A 50 -10.06 7.32 -15.03
N ILE A 51 -9.47 7.41 -13.84
CA ILE A 51 -8.08 7.84 -13.61
C ILE A 51 -7.32 6.79 -12.78
N VAL A 52 -6.09 6.50 -13.20
CA VAL A 52 -5.11 5.72 -12.43
C VAL A 52 -3.97 6.66 -12.04
N TYR A 53 -3.58 6.66 -10.77
CA TYR A 53 -2.38 7.33 -10.28
C TYR A 53 -1.28 6.31 -10.06
N ALA A 54 -0.04 6.69 -10.36
CA ALA A 54 1.13 5.88 -10.14
C ALA A 54 2.26 6.69 -9.52
N VAL A 55 3.03 6.07 -8.63
CA VAL A 55 4.39 6.57 -8.35
C VAL A 55 5.27 6.32 -9.56
N SER A 56 6.32 7.12 -9.69
CA SER A 56 7.54 6.77 -10.40
C SER A 56 8.63 6.69 -9.34
N GLU A 57 8.95 5.46 -8.89
CA GLU A 57 9.89 5.21 -7.80
C GLU A 57 11.32 5.41 -8.28
N ILE A 58 11.70 6.68 -8.38
CA ILE A 58 13.01 7.17 -8.83
C ILE A 58 13.54 8.22 -7.85
N ALA A 59 14.83 8.52 -7.95
CA ALA A 59 15.50 9.54 -7.12
C ALA A 59 15.83 10.82 -7.88
N ASP A 60 15.60 10.83 -9.19
CA ASP A 60 15.79 11.97 -10.08
C ASP A 60 14.62 12.06 -11.06
N LEU A 61 13.90 13.19 -11.04
CA LEU A 61 12.86 13.53 -11.99
C LEU A 61 13.31 14.76 -12.78
N ASN A 62 13.75 14.54 -14.01
CA ASN A 62 14.20 15.58 -14.94
C ASN A 62 15.34 16.46 -14.37
N GLY A 63 16.35 15.82 -13.76
CA GLY A 63 17.51 16.49 -13.17
C GLY A 63 17.29 17.06 -11.77
N LYS A 64 16.10 16.86 -11.18
CA LYS A 64 15.77 17.29 -9.82
C LYS A 64 15.78 16.10 -8.87
N PRO A 65 16.32 16.23 -7.64
CA PRO A 65 16.50 15.12 -6.69
C PRO A 65 15.19 14.70 -5.99
N THR A 66 14.23 14.23 -6.78
CA THR A 66 12.86 13.89 -6.36
C THR A 66 12.32 12.73 -7.20
N GLY A 67 11.29 12.05 -6.70
CA GLY A 67 10.51 11.10 -7.48
C GLY A 67 9.32 11.76 -8.18
N GLY A 68 8.54 10.96 -8.90
CA GLY A 68 7.34 11.43 -9.61
C GLY A 68 6.05 10.80 -9.08
N ILE A 69 4.96 11.54 -9.18
CA ILE A 69 3.58 11.06 -9.02
C ILE A 69 2.84 11.48 -10.28
N ILE A 70 2.21 10.51 -10.94
CA ILE A 70 1.67 10.68 -12.29
C ILE A 70 0.21 10.26 -12.32
N SER A 71 -0.63 11.06 -12.96
CA SER A 71 -2.03 10.72 -13.25
C SER A 71 -2.16 10.25 -14.70
N PHE A 72 -3.04 9.26 -14.92
CA PHE A 72 -3.32 8.70 -16.22
C PHE A 72 -4.82 8.64 -16.48
N VAL A 73 -5.27 9.18 -17.61
CA VAL A 73 -6.63 8.92 -18.12
C VAL A 73 -6.70 7.48 -18.60
N VAL A 74 -7.76 6.79 -18.19
CA VAL A 74 -8.05 5.42 -18.56
C VAL A 74 -9.00 5.38 -19.75
N ASP A 75 -8.58 4.79 -20.86
CA ASP A 75 -9.53 4.28 -21.85
C ASP A 75 -10.16 3.01 -21.27
N MET A 76 -11.43 3.08 -20.84
CA MET A 76 -12.10 1.95 -20.19
C MET A 76 -12.37 0.77 -21.14
N ARG A 77 -12.40 0.98 -22.45
CA ARG A 77 -12.60 -0.10 -23.44
C ARG A 77 -11.32 -0.90 -23.63
N SER A 78 -10.17 -0.23 -23.73
CA SER A 78 -8.87 -0.88 -23.99
C SER A 78 -8.04 -1.11 -22.72
N GLY A 79 -8.30 -0.36 -21.66
CA GLY A 79 -7.49 -0.31 -20.44
C GLY A 79 -6.14 0.40 -20.62
N GLN A 80 -5.92 1.06 -21.76
CA GLN A 80 -4.73 1.85 -22.02
C GLN A 80 -4.73 3.10 -21.14
N LEU A 81 -3.52 3.57 -20.82
CA LEU A 81 -3.28 4.69 -19.91
C LEU A 81 -2.57 5.81 -20.66
N THR A 82 -3.21 6.97 -20.73
CA THR A 82 -2.62 8.19 -21.31
C THR A 82 -2.23 9.12 -20.18
N GLN A 83 -0.95 9.51 -20.13
CA GLN A 83 -0.46 10.43 -19.09
C GLN A 83 -1.22 11.76 -19.18
N GLN A 84 -1.76 12.22 -18.05
CA GLN A 84 -2.50 13.48 -17.92
C GLN A 84 -1.65 14.55 -17.24
N SER A 85 -1.09 14.23 -16.07
CA SER A 85 -0.21 15.15 -15.33
C SER A 85 0.91 14.42 -14.60
N VAL A 86 1.96 15.17 -14.24
CA VAL A 86 3.08 14.70 -13.41
C VAL A 86 3.42 15.77 -12.39
N GLN A 87 3.63 15.36 -11.14
CA GLN A 87 4.08 16.21 -10.05
C GLN A 87 5.29 15.59 -9.34
N PRO A 88 6.23 16.41 -8.83
CA PRO A 88 7.31 15.91 -8.01
C PRO A 88 6.77 15.44 -6.65
N SER A 89 7.29 14.34 -6.12
CA SER A 89 6.90 13.87 -4.78
C SER A 89 7.58 14.62 -3.63
N GLN A 90 8.36 15.65 -3.95
CA GLN A 90 9.25 16.44 -3.07
C GLN A 90 10.24 15.62 -2.19
N GLY A 91 10.35 14.33 -2.46
CA GLY A 91 11.27 13.40 -1.82
C GLY A 91 11.71 12.32 -2.80
N LYS A 92 12.63 11.44 -2.41
CA LYS A 92 13.19 10.41 -3.30
C LYS A 92 12.48 9.07 -3.11
N GLY A 93 12.28 8.34 -4.20
CA GLY A 93 11.71 6.99 -4.18
C GLY A 93 10.30 6.93 -3.57
N PRO A 94 9.30 7.64 -4.13
CA PRO A 94 7.90 7.46 -3.74
C PRO A 94 7.51 6.00 -3.98
N CYS A 95 6.96 5.35 -2.95
CA CYS A 95 6.79 3.90 -2.94
C CYS A 95 5.37 3.43 -2.57
N HIS A 96 4.48 4.36 -2.23
CA HIS A 96 3.10 4.07 -1.83
C HIS A 96 2.20 5.26 -2.16
N LEU A 97 0.95 4.98 -2.52
CA LEU A 97 -0.12 5.97 -2.75
C LEU A 97 -1.39 5.60 -1.97
N SER A 98 -2.13 6.60 -1.53
CA SER A 98 -3.54 6.45 -1.16
C SER A 98 -4.34 7.70 -1.57
N LEU A 99 -5.66 7.58 -1.54
CA LEU A 99 -6.58 8.69 -1.77
C LEU A 99 -7.38 8.93 -0.50
N ASP A 100 -7.81 10.18 -0.28
CA ASP A 100 -8.90 10.42 0.65
C ASP A 100 -10.22 9.84 0.10
N ALA A 101 -11.23 9.70 0.98
CA ALA A 101 -12.50 9.04 0.63
C ALA A 101 -13.28 9.76 -0.50
N THR A 102 -13.06 11.06 -0.69
CA THR A 102 -13.71 11.89 -1.72
C THR A 102 -12.95 11.92 -3.05
N GLY A 103 -11.68 11.50 -3.06
CA GLY A 103 -10.81 11.56 -4.25
C GLY A 103 -10.30 12.98 -4.58
N LYS A 104 -10.29 13.90 -3.60
CA LYS A 104 -9.81 15.29 -3.79
C LYS A 104 -8.36 15.49 -3.37
N SER A 105 -7.79 14.55 -2.62
CA SER A 105 -6.41 14.55 -2.16
C SER A 105 -5.77 13.18 -2.38
N LEU A 106 -4.52 13.19 -2.85
CA LEU A 106 -3.65 12.03 -3.00
C LEU A 106 -2.47 12.13 -2.03
N LEU A 107 -2.22 11.04 -1.31
CA LEU A 107 -1.16 10.95 -0.31
C LEU A 107 -0.09 9.98 -0.79
N ALA A 108 1.18 10.31 -0.54
CA ALA A 108 2.31 9.47 -0.92
C ALA A 108 3.39 9.42 0.16
N ALA A 109 4.14 8.32 0.17
CA ALA A 109 5.31 8.13 1.04
C ALA A 109 6.58 7.94 0.20
N ASN A 110 7.64 8.66 0.56
CA ASN A 110 8.95 8.65 -0.06
C ASN A 110 9.95 7.83 0.77
N TYR A 111 10.28 6.64 0.30
CA TYR A 111 11.17 5.72 1.02
C TYR A 111 12.61 6.24 1.05
N GLY A 112 13.09 6.74 -0.09
CA GLY A 112 14.50 7.12 -0.26
C GLY A 112 14.92 8.37 0.49
N SER A 113 13.97 9.23 0.90
CA SER A 113 14.24 10.45 1.69
C SER A 113 13.59 10.44 3.07
N GLY A 114 12.68 9.50 3.37
CA GLY A 114 12.03 9.47 4.68
C GLY A 114 11.00 10.57 4.86
N SER A 115 10.10 10.75 3.89
CA SER A 115 9.12 11.84 3.93
C SER A 115 7.77 11.43 3.38
N VAL A 116 6.76 12.27 3.59
CA VAL A 116 5.42 12.11 3.04
C VAL A 116 4.94 13.39 2.38
N ILE A 117 3.99 13.25 1.45
CA ILE A 117 3.39 14.37 0.72
C ILE A 117 1.88 14.14 0.49
N CYS A 118 1.13 15.23 0.45
CA CYS A 118 -0.26 15.32 0.01
C CYS A 118 -0.36 16.27 -1.19
N LEU A 119 -1.11 15.85 -2.22
CA LEU A 119 -1.37 16.62 -3.43
C LEU A 119 -2.88 16.76 -3.64
N GLY A 120 -3.32 17.95 -4.03
CA GLY A 120 -4.70 18.16 -4.45
C GLY A 120 -4.98 17.53 -5.82
N ILE A 121 -6.24 17.19 -6.07
CA ILE A 121 -6.73 16.64 -7.34
C ILE A 121 -7.79 17.58 -7.91
N ASN A 122 -7.62 17.99 -9.16
CA ASN A 122 -8.60 18.76 -9.92
C ASN A 122 -9.85 17.92 -10.24
N ASP A 123 -10.95 18.57 -10.64
CA ASP A 123 -12.20 17.89 -11.00
C ASP A 123 -12.05 16.92 -12.19
N ASP A 124 -11.07 17.14 -13.07
CA ASP A 124 -10.73 16.25 -14.19
C ASP A 124 -9.79 15.09 -13.77
N GLY A 125 -9.40 15.04 -12.51
CA GLY A 125 -8.49 14.04 -11.94
C GLY A 125 -7.00 14.36 -12.09
N SER A 126 -6.62 15.46 -12.74
CA SER A 126 -5.23 15.88 -12.82
C SER A 126 -4.68 16.34 -11.45
N LEU A 127 -3.41 16.07 -11.20
CA LEU A 127 -2.73 16.46 -9.95
C LEU A 127 -2.35 17.94 -9.95
N LEU A 128 -2.76 18.65 -8.89
CA LEU A 128 -2.31 20.00 -8.58
C LEU A 128 -0.83 20.02 -8.15
N PRO A 129 -0.11 21.14 -8.36
CA PRO A 129 1.24 21.32 -7.82
C PRO A 129 1.29 21.14 -6.30
N PRO A 130 2.44 20.71 -5.73
CA PRO A 130 2.61 20.65 -4.29
C PRO A 130 2.34 21.99 -3.61
N VAL A 131 1.58 21.96 -2.51
CA VAL A 131 1.35 23.13 -1.67
C VAL A 131 2.63 23.42 -0.90
N ALA A 132 3.25 24.57 -1.16
CA ALA A 132 4.52 24.95 -0.54
C ALA A 132 4.33 25.29 0.93
N THR A 133 5.24 24.80 1.78
CA THR A 133 5.37 25.28 3.15
C THR A 133 6.06 26.65 3.14
N THR A 134 5.46 27.63 3.80
CA THR A 134 6.05 28.94 4.06
C THR A 134 6.29 29.12 5.56
N GLN A 135 6.90 30.23 5.97
CA GLN A 135 7.12 30.53 7.37
C GLN A 135 5.82 30.55 8.20
N ASP A 136 4.72 31.03 7.61
CA ASP A 136 3.46 31.24 8.32
C ASP A 136 2.39 30.18 8.00
N LYS A 137 2.61 29.35 6.98
CA LYS A 137 1.60 28.39 6.50
C LYS A 137 2.20 27.02 6.22
N PRO A 138 1.63 25.94 6.81
CA PRO A 138 2.03 24.59 6.48
C PRO A 138 1.66 24.23 5.04
N GLY A 139 2.48 23.41 4.41
CA GLY A 139 2.25 22.89 3.06
C GLY A 139 1.79 21.44 3.04
N GLY A 140 1.92 20.82 1.87
CA GLY A 140 1.56 19.43 1.62
C GLY A 140 2.67 18.44 1.93
N PHE A 141 3.82 18.83 2.49
CA PHE A 141 5.00 17.96 2.66
C PHE A 141 5.53 17.93 4.10
N ILE A 142 5.89 16.74 4.56
CA ILE A 142 6.50 16.52 5.88
C ILE A 142 7.74 15.64 5.72
N GLN A 143 8.88 16.15 6.18
CA GLN A 143 10.08 15.36 6.40
C GLN A 143 9.98 14.66 7.75
N HIS A 144 10.09 13.33 7.77
CA HIS A 144 10.19 12.60 9.04
C HIS A 144 11.58 12.73 9.64
N ALA A 145 11.67 12.42 10.92
CA ALA A 145 12.93 12.30 11.67
C ALA A 145 12.87 11.08 12.60
N GLY A 146 14.02 10.48 12.82
CA GLY A 146 14.17 9.30 13.67
C GLY A 146 15.13 8.27 13.07
N THR A 147 15.49 7.31 13.89
CA THR A 147 16.37 6.17 13.56
C THR A 147 15.90 4.95 14.33
N GLY A 148 16.44 3.78 13.98
CA GLY A 148 16.19 2.51 14.65
C GLY A 148 17.48 1.72 14.86
N PRO A 149 17.43 0.58 15.57
CA PRO A 149 18.61 -0.18 15.92
C PRO A 149 19.26 -0.91 14.73
N ASN A 150 18.52 -1.17 13.63
CA ASN A 150 19.10 -1.82 12.46
C ASN A 150 20.05 -0.88 11.70
N LYS A 151 21.35 -1.09 11.90
CA LYS A 151 22.43 -0.25 11.34
C LYS A 151 22.50 -0.18 9.83
N SER A 152 21.81 -1.06 9.09
CA SER A 152 21.79 -1.07 7.62
C SER A 152 20.50 -0.53 7.01
N ARG A 153 19.39 -0.57 7.76
CA ARG A 153 18.04 -0.27 7.27
C ARG A 153 17.35 0.88 7.99
N GLN A 154 17.93 1.39 9.08
CA GLN A 154 17.29 2.37 9.97
C GLN A 154 18.28 3.47 10.43
N GLN A 155 19.21 3.84 9.55
CA GLN A 155 20.16 4.94 9.78
C GLN A 155 19.50 6.32 9.77
N GLY A 156 18.30 6.39 9.20
CA GLY A 156 17.46 7.56 9.08
C GLY A 156 16.05 7.13 8.67
N PRO A 157 15.13 8.07 8.47
CA PRO A 157 13.73 7.80 8.16
C PRO A 157 13.56 7.19 6.76
N HIS A 158 12.56 6.32 6.63
CA HIS A 158 12.13 5.66 5.40
C HIS A 158 10.59 5.55 5.40
N GLY A 159 9.91 6.62 4.97
CA GLY A 159 8.46 6.67 4.85
C GLY A 159 8.00 5.63 3.84
N HIS A 160 7.14 4.70 4.28
CA HIS A 160 6.83 3.51 3.50
C HIS A 160 5.33 3.38 3.18
N SER A 161 4.44 3.99 3.95
CA SER A 161 3.04 4.18 3.55
C SER A 161 2.47 5.46 4.11
N MET A 162 1.39 5.96 3.50
CA MET A 162 0.55 7.00 4.04
C MET A 162 -0.89 6.73 3.64
N ASN A 163 -1.81 6.76 4.60
CA ASN A 163 -3.19 6.32 4.45
C ASN A 163 -4.11 7.39 5.06
N ALA A 164 -4.99 7.98 4.24
CA ALA A 164 -6.05 8.85 4.75
C ALA A 164 -7.02 8.05 5.62
N THR A 165 -7.46 8.66 6.72
CA THR A 165 -8.56 8.13 7.53
C THR A 165 -9.90 8.38 6.85
N SER A 166 -10.92 7.56 7.16
CA SER A 166 -12.24 7.66 6.52
C SER A 166 -12.95 8.99 6.75
N THR A 167 -12.58 9.74 7.79
CA THR A 167 -13.12 11.07 8.09
C THR A 167 -12.41 12.18 7.34
N GLY A 168 -11.28 11.90 6.68
CA GLY A 168 -10.43 12.90 6.02
C GLY A 168 -9.71 13.86 6.96
N LYS A 169 -9.84 13.71 8.28
CA LYS A 169 -9.24 14.61 9.29
C LYS A 169 -7.78 14.31 9.59
N PHE A 170 -7.39 13.05 9.40
CA PHE A 170 -6.04 12.56 9.70
C PHE A 170 -5.51 11.68 8.57
N ALA A 171 -4.19 11.61 8.49
CA ALA A 171 -3.45 10.64 7.70
C ALA A 171 -2.46 9.89 8.58
N ILE A 172 -2.34 8.58 8.37
CA ILE A 172 -1.45 7.70 9.13
C ILE A 172 -0.32 7.26 8.21
N SER A 173 0.94 7.42 8.64
CA SER A 173 2.10 6.99 7.86
C SER A 173 3.02 6.07 8.64
N CYS A 174 3.44 4.98 8.03
CA CYS A 174 4.47 4.10 8.54
C CYS A 174 5.86 4.58 8.09
N ASP A 175 6.79 4.65 9.02
CA ASP A 175 8.20 4.92 8.72
C ASP A 175 9.08 3.79 9.23
N LEU A 176 9.65 3.04 8.28
CA LEU A 176 10.49 1.88 8.55
C LEU A 176 11.76 2.27 9.31
N GLY A 177 12.33 3.41 8.95
CA GLY A 177 13.61 3.89 9.47
C GLY A 177 13.52 4.41 10.91
N ALA A 178 12.37 4.98 11.27
CA ALA A 178 12.15 5.61 12.57
C ALA A 178 11.46 4.71 13.62
N ASP A 179 11.09 3.46 13.26
CA ASP A 179 10.28 2.55 14.09
C ASP A 179 8.96 3.16 14.58
N LYS A 180 8.35 4.06 13.80
CA LYS A 180 7.17 4.83 14.21
C LYS A 180 6.05 4.74 13.18
N VAL A 181 4.83 4.73 13.72
CA VAL A 181 3.63 5.07 12.97
C VAL A 181 3.27 6.50 13.35
N PHE A 182 3.38 7.42 12.40
CA PHE A 182 3.04 8.83 12.56
C PHE A 182 1.57 9.07 12.23
N VAL A 183 0.96 10.04 12.92
CA VAL A 183 -0.32 10.62 12.57
C VAL A 183 -0.11 12.09 12.22
N HIS A 184 -0.72 12.51 11.13
CA HIS A 184 -0.72 13.88 10.63
C HIS A 184 -2.16 14.37 10.57
N LYS A 185 -2.42 15.65 10.86
CA LYS A 185 -3.71 16.26 10.51
C LYS A 185 -3.74 16.44 8.99
N LEU A 186 -4.91 16.20 8.41
CA LEU A 186 -5.16 16.30 6.97
C LEU A 186 -6.28 17.31 6.74
N ASP A 187 -6.00 18.29 5.88
CA ASP A 187 -7.01 19.18 5.30
C ASP A 187 -7.16 18.82 3.82
N VAL A 188 -8.21 18.05 3.50
CA VAL A 188 -8.46 17.54 2.15
C VAL A 188 -8.71 18.67 1.14
N PRO A 189 -9.58 19.67 1.40
CA PRO A 189 -9.79 20.78 0.47
C PRO A 189 -8.52 21.52 0.06
N THR A 190 -7.56 21.69 0.96
CA THR A 190 -6.33 22.46 0.70
C THR A 190 -5.12 21.57 0.45
N ALA A 191 -5.25 20.24 0.54
CA ALA A 191 -4.16 19.26 0.48
C ALA A 191 -2.99 19.56 1.44
N VAL A 192 -3.30 20.17 2.59
CA VAL A 192 -2.32 20.50 3.62
C VAL A 192 -2.23 19.36 4.64
N ILE A 193 -1.01 19.05 5.05
CA ILE A 193 -0.75 18.11 6.14
C ILE A 193 0.12 18.76 7.23
N THR A 194 -0.20 18.48 8.49
CA THR A 194 0.63 18.96 9.63
C THR A 194 0.96 17.83 10.59
N PRO A 195 2.16 17.82 11.19
CA PRO A 195 2.50 16.84 12.22
C PRO A 195 1.49 16.88 13.37
N HIS A 196 1.10 15.71 13.89
CA HIS A 196 0.17 15.62 15.02
C HIS A 196 0.76 14.82 16.18
N ASN A 197 0.96 13.51 16.00
CA ASN A 197 1.60 12.65 16.99
C ASN A 197 2.24 11.42 16.34
N SER A 198 2.84 10.54 17.14
CA SER A 198 3.33 9.25 16.66
C SER A 198 3.24 8.19 17.74
N THR A 199 3.20 6.93 17.34
CA THR A 199 3.28 5.77 18.24
C THR A 199 4.44 4.88 17.81
N PRO A 200 5.35 4.52 18.74
CA PRO A 200 6.44 3.62 18.42
C PRO A 200 5.96 2.19 18.19
N THR A 201 6.65 1.48 17.32
CA THR A 201 6.59 0.03 17.18
C THR A 201 7.72 -0.63 17.97
N GLN A 202 7.94 -1.94 17.80
CA GLN A 202 9.11 -2.57 18.43
C GLN A 202 10.40 -2.00 17.82
N PRO A 203 11.42 -1.69 18.63
CA PRO A 203 12.73 -1.30 18.10
C PRO A 203 13.26 -2.38 17.14
N GLY A 204 13.59 -1.97 15.92
CA GLY A 204 14.05 -2.87 14.87
C GLY A 204 12.93 -3.55 14.09
N GLY A 205 11.66 -3.20 14.35
CA GLY A 205 10.51 -3.76 13.64
C GLY A 205 10.33 -3.18 12.24
N GLY A 206 10.51 -1.86 12.09
CA GLY A 206 10.42 -1.16 10.82
C GLY A 206 9.02 -1.21 10.19
N PRO A 207 8.04 -0.43 10.70
CA PRO A 207 6.68 -0.44 10.18
C PRO A 207 6.64 -0.05 8.69
N ARG A 208 5.89 -0.81 7.89
CA ARG A 208 5.93 -0.75 6.44
C ARG A 208 4.64 -0.19 5.83
N HIS A 209 3.55 -0.96 5.87
CA HIS A 209 2.24 -0.55 5.39
C HIS A 209 1.24 -0.52 6.56
N PHE A 210 0.16 0.24 6.42
CA PHE A 210 -0.90 0.36 7.41
C PHE A 210 -2.26 -0.01 6.81
N ALA A 211 -3.05 -0.79 7.52
CA ALA A 211 -4.43 -1.13 7.17
C ALA A 211 -5.40 -0.65 8.26
N LEU A 212 -6.34 0.22 7.88
CA LEU A 212 -7.44 0.67 8.75
C LEU A 212 -8.60 -0.32 8.65
N HIS A 213 -9.14 -0.72 9.80
CA HIS A 213 -10.33 -1.57 9.82
C HIS A 213 -11.52 -0.82 9.20
N PRO A 214 -12.31 -1.44 8.31
CA PRO A 214 -13.36 -0.74 7.56
C PRO A 214 -14.54 -0.22 8.42
N ARG A 215 -14.57 -0.50 9.73
CA ARG A 215 -15.77 -0.31 10.57
C ARG A 215 -15.46 -0.08 12.05
N LEU A 216 -14.49 -0.82 12.59
CA LEU A 216 -14.10 -0.77 14.00
C LEU A 216 -12.91 0.19 14.18
N PRO A 217 -12.70 0.74 15.40
CA PRO A 217 -11.65 1.70 15.68
C PRO A 217 -10.27 1.02 15.83
N PHE A 218 -9.89 0.21 14.85
CA PHE A 218 -8.63 -0.52 14.84
C PHE A 218 -7.82 -0.26 13.57
N GLY A 219 -6.51 -0.34 13.70
CA GLY A 219 -5.58 -0.31 12.59
C GLY A 219 -4.39 -1.24 12.84
N TYR A 220 -3.71 -1.63 11.76
CA TYR A 220 -2.66 -2.64 11.81
C TYR A 220 -1.49 -2.23 10.94
N ALA A 221 -0.28 -2.29 11.48
CA ALA A 221 0.95 -2.06 10.74
C ALA A 221 1.73 -3.37 10.64
N ASN A 222 2.12 -3.80 9.44
CA ASN A 222 3.14 -4.84 9.33
C ASN A 222 4.53 -4.23 9.51
N ASN A 223 5.39 -4.95 10.21
CA ASN A 223 6.75 -4.56 10.53
C ASN A 223 7.67 -5.38 9.61
N GLU A 224 8.39 -4.68 8.72
CA GLU A 224 9.16 -5.30 7.64
C GLU A 224 10.28 -6.18 8.17
N LEU A 225 10.99 -5.69 9.20
CA LEU A 225 12.30 -6.18 9.59
C LEU A 225 12.25 -7.31 10.62
N ASP A 226 11.18 -7.39 11.42
CA ASP A 226 11.04 -8.39 12.50
C ASP A 226 9.96 -9.45 12.25
N MET A 227 9.29 -9.41 11.09
CA MET A 227 8.25 -10.36 10.71
C MET A 227 7.01 -10.33 11.62
N THR A 228 6.59 -9.14 12.07
CA THR A 228 5.41 -9.00 12.93
C THR A 228 4.33 -8.06 12.37
N VAL A 229 3.17 -8.07 13.00
CA VAL A 229 2.11 -7.06 12.84
C VAL A 229 1.84 -6.43 14.19
N THR A 230 1.87 -5.10 14.26
CA THR A 230 1.41 -4.34 15.43
C THR A 230 -0.05 -3.94 15.24
N ALA A 231 -0.90 -4.30 16.21
CA ALA A 231 -2.29 -3.87 16.28
C ALA A 231 -2.43 -2.59 17.10
N PHE A 232 -3.30 -1.69 16.66
CA PHE A 232 -3.58 -0.42 17.32
C PHE A 232 -5.09 -0.21 17.47
N ARG A 233 -5.48 0.41 18.58
CA ARG A 233 -6.76 1.12 18.68
C ARG A 233 -6.56 2.54 18.13
N PHE A 234 -7.45 2.99 17.26
CA PHE A 234 -7.42 4.32 16.68
C PHE A 234 -8.55 5.17 17.27
N ASP A 235 -8.18 6.27 17.91
CA ASP A 235 -9.10 7.32 18.33
C ASP A 235 -9.29 8.28 17.15
N ALA A 236 -10.46 8.21 16.50
CA ALA A 236 -10.76 9.03 15.33
C ALA A 236 -11.12 10.49 15.66
N ALA A 237 -11.43 10.80 16.93
CA ALA A 237 -11.68 12.16 17.37
C ALA A 237 -10.34 12.89 17.60
N GLU A 238 -9.46 12.25 18.36
CA GLU A 238 -8.17 12.83 18.75
C GLU A 238 -7.03 12.50 17.78
N GLY A 239 -7.23 11.61 16.82
CA GLY A 239 -6.19 11.18 15.88
C GLY A 239 -5.03 10.47 16.59
N ARG A 240 -5.32 9.61 17.56
CA ARG A 240 -4.29 8.94 18.38
C ARG A 240 -4.32 7.44 18.18
N LEU A 241 -3.14 6.84 18.01
CA LEU A 241 -2.97 5.39 18.01
C LEU A 241 -2.54 4.91 19.40
N GLN A 242 -3.16 3.84 19.87
CA GLN A 242 -2.75 3.13 21.07
C GLN A 242 -2.38 1.70 20.70
N LYS A 243 -1.11 1.33 20.91
CA LYS A 243 -0.62 -0.04 20.68
C LYS A 243 -1.39 -1.04 21.55
N ILE A 244 -1.87 -2.12 20.94
CA ILE A 244 -2.56 -3.23 21.60
C ILE A 244 -1.55 -4.35 21.87
N HIS A 245 -1.00 -4.93 20.81
CA HIS A 245 0.04 -5.97 20.86
C HIS A 245 0.74 -6.09 19.51
N SER A 246 1.82 -6.87 19.47
CA SER A 246 2.45 -7.30 18.23
C SER A 246 2.43 -8.83 18.13
N VAL A 247 2.31 -9.38 16.93
CA VAL A 247 2.25 -10.83 16.69
C VAL A 247 3.04 -11.21 15.44
N SER A 248 3.72 -12.35 15.46
CA SER A 248 4.50 -12.87 14.32
C SER A 248 3.61 -13.23 13.12
N THR A 249 4.10 -13.01 11.91
CA THR A 249 3.45 -13.41 10.63
C THR A 249 3.83 -14.82 10.19
N ILE A 250 4.71 -15.48 10.93
CA ILE A 250 5.12 -16.87 10.71
C ILE A 250 5.07 -17.64 12.04
N PRO A 251 4.92 -18.98 12.02
CA PRO A 251 4.92 -19.78 13.25
C PRO A 251 6.24 -19.67 14.01
N ASP A 252 6.16 -19.71 15.34
CA ASP A 252 7.35 -19.64 16.21
C ASP A 252 8.29 -20.83 16.03
N SER A 253 7.81 -21.94 15.47
CA SER A 253 8.65 -23.09 15.11
C SER A 253 9.68 -22.78 14.01
N ILE A 254 9.49 -21.69 13.25
CA ILE A 254 10.45 -21.26 12.23
C ILE A 254 11.47 -20.33 12.86
N GLN A 255 12.61 -20.92 13.23
CA GLN A 255 13.72 -20.24 13.89
C GLN A 255 14.63 -19.52 12.89
N GLU A 256 14.93 -20.15 11.74
CA GLU A 256 15.74 -19.49 10.73
C GLU A 256 14.90 -18.53 9.88
N ARG A 257 15.26 -17.24 9.94
CA ARG A 257 14.52 -16.12 9.35
C ARG A 257 15.41 -15.23 8.49
N THR A 258 16.66 -15.61 8.26
CA THR A 258 17.59 -14.84 7.42
C THR A 258 16.97 -14.50 6.07
N GLY A 259 16.94 -13.21 5.75
CA GLY A 259 16.37 -12.69 4.49
C GLY A 259 14.85 -12.63 4.43
N PHE A 260 14.14 -12.99 5.49
CA PHE A 260 12.68 -12.84 5.55
C PHE A 260 12.29 -11.41 5.89
N SER A 261 11.19 -10.94 5.29
CA SER A 261 10.61 -9.64 5.59
C SER A 261 9.13 -9.58 5.23
N THR A 262 8.31 -8.81 5.94
CA THR A 262 6.91 -8.60 5.52
C THR A 262 6.83 -7.60 4.37
N ALA A 263 5.72 -7.58 3.62
CA ALA A 263 5.50 -6.59 2.58
C ALA A 263 4.10 -5.96 2.63
N GLU A 264 3.08 -6.61 2.08
CA GLU A 264 1.75 -6.03 1.98
C GLU A 264 0.85 -6.44 3.15
N ILE A 265 -0.12 -5.60 3.50
CA ILE A 265 -1.11 -5.85 4.54
C ILE A 265 -2.48 -5.37 4.08
N ALA A 266 -3.50 -6.23 4.18
CA ALA A 266 -4.88 -5.84 3.84
C ALA A 266 -5.91 -6.56 4.69
N ILE A 267 -6.98 -5.85 5.03
CA ILE A 267 -8.12 -6.40 5.75
C ILE A 267 -9.18 -6.82 4.74
N HIS A 268 -9.74 -8.02 4.93
CA HIS A 268 -10.86 -8.49 4.14
C HIS A 268 -12.06 -7.54 4.29
N PRO A 269 -12.91 -7.34 3.26
CA PRO A 269 -14.08 -6.43 3.35
C PRO A 269 -15.03 -6.72 4.53
N SER A 270 -15.09 -7.99 4.98
CA SER A 270 -15.87 -8.36 6.17
C SER A 270 -15.30 -7.81 7.48
N GLY A 271 -14.08 -7.28 7.52
CA GLY A 271 -13.39 -6.84 8.74
C GLY A 271 -12.90 -7.97 9.65
N LYS A 272 -13.21 -9.24 9.34
CA LYS A 272 -12.92 -10.38 10.24
C LYS A 272 -11.51 -10.95 10.06
N PHE A 273 -10.89 -10.71 8.92
CA PHE A 273 -9.63 -11.33 8.51
C PHE A 273 -8.63 -10.28 8.05
N LEU A 274 -7.37 -10.46 8.45
CA LEU A 274 -6.24 -9.68 8.00
C LEU A 274 -5.23 -10.60 7.30
N TYR A 275 -4.70 -10.16 6.17
CA TYR A 275 -3.67 -10.87 5.42
C TYR A 275 -2.38 -10.06 5.40
N VAL A 276 -1.23 -10.73 5.48
CA VAL A 276 0.10 -10.13 5.34
C VAL A 276 0.98 -10.99 4.46
N SER A 277 1.67 -10.40 3.47
CA SER A 277 2.64 -11.15 2.68
C SER A 277 4.03 -11.14 3.31
N ASN A 278 4.70 -12.28 3.19
CA ASN A 278 6.05 -12.55 3.68
C ASN A 278 6.97 -12.84 2.50
N ARG A 279 8.00 -12.03 2.30
CA ARG A 279 9.06 -12.21 1.31
C ARG A 279 10.16 -13.10 1.87
N GLY A 280 10.79 -13.91 1.01
CA GLY A 280 11.81 -14.88 1.39
C GLY A 280 11.18 -16.17 1.93
N HIS A 281 10.23 -16.05 2.88
CA HIS A 281 9.35 -17.17 3.25
C HIS A 281 8.31 -17.47 2.15
N ASP A 282 8.02 -16.49 1.29
CA ASP A 282 7.12 -16.59 0.14
C ASP A 282 5.73 -17.17 0.50
N SER A 283 5.05 -16.45 1.40
CA SER A 283 3.75 -16.84 1.95
C SER A 283 2.82 -15.66 2.21
N ILE A 284 1.55 -15.97 2.48
CA ILE A 284 0.56 -15.04 3.03
C ILE A 284 0.10 -15.56 4.38
N ALA A 285 0.36 -14.79 5.42
CA ALA A 285 -0.18 -15.01 6.76
C ALA A 285 -1.64 -14.56 6.82
N LEU A 286 -2.51 -15.40 7.37
CA LEU A 286 -3.91 -15.09 7.69
C LEU A 286 -4.05 -14.93 9.21
N PHE A 287 -4.63 -13.80 9.62
CA PHE A 287 -5.03 -13.55 11.00
C PHE A 287 -6.55 -13.43 11.11
N GLY A 288 -7.10 -13.94 12.21
CA GLY A 288 -8.44 -13.59 12.67
C GLY A 288 -8.38 -12.35 13.56
N ILE A 289 -9.28 -11.39 13.34
CA ILE A 289 -9.43 -10.17 14.13
C ILE A 289 -10.49 -10.40 15.22
N ASN A 290 -10.12 -10.16 16.48
CA ASN A 290 -11.10 -10.08 17.56
C ASN A 290 -11.81 -8.72 17.52
N GLU A 291 -13.12 -8.72 17.23
CA GLU A 291 -13.90 -7.49 16.99
C GLU A 291 -14.05 -6.58 18.22
N GLN A 292 -13.89 -7.11 19.44
CA GLN A 292 -14.01 -6.32 20.68
C GLN A 292 -12.68 -5.66 21.07
N SER A 293 -11.58 -6.38 20.96
CA SER A 293 -10.26 -5.96 21.45
C SER A 293 -9.30 -5.51 20.35
N GLY A 294 -9.58 -5.83 19.08
CA GLY A 294 -8.68 -5.60 17.95
C GLY A 294 -7.51 -6.58 17.89
N LYS A 295 -7.37 -7.50 18.85
CA LYS A 295 -6.27 -8.48 18.88
C LYS A 295 -6.31 -9.41 17.67
N LEU A 296 -5.12 -9.80 17.21
CA LEU A 296 -4.89 -10.67 16.07
C LEU A 296 -4.50 -12.06 16.57
N SER A 297 -5.01 -13.09 15.89
CA SER A 297 -4.60 -14.49 16.09
C SER A 297 -4.18 -15.10 14.76
N LEU A 298 -2.92 -15.56 14.65
CA LEU A 298 -2.43 -16.23 13.44
C LEU A 298 -3.22 -17.53 13.24
N LYS A 299 -3.83 -17.70 12.07
CA LYS A 299 -4.68 -18.86 11.73
C LYS A 299 -3.99 -19.83 10.79
N SER A 300 -3.29 -19.31 9.79
CA SER A 300 -2.56 -20.12 8.80
C SER A 300 -1.54 -19.26 8.06
N VAL A 301 -0.58 -19.94 7.42
CA VAL A 301 0.40 -19.33 6.53
C VAL A 301 0.37 -20.09 5.21
N GLU A 302 -0.13 -19.45 4.16
CA GLU A 302 -0.34 -20.09 2.85
C GLU A 302 0.84 -19.77 1.91
N PRO A 303 1.55 -20.76 1.36
CA PRO A 303 2.59 -20.51 0.37
C PRO A 303 2.06 -19.78 -0.87
N THR A 304 2.76 -18.76 -1.37
CA THR A 304 2.24 -17.94 -2.49
C THR A 304 2.40 -18.61 -3.86
N ARG A 305 3.28 -19.62 -3.97
CA ARG A 305 3.71 -20.23 -5.25
C ARG A 305 4.29 -19.19 -6.23
N CYS A 306 4.74 -18.06 -5.69
CA CYS A 306 5.51 -17.03 -6.39
C CYS A 306 6.60 -16.51 -5.45
N GLN A 307 7.68 -15.97 -5.99
CA GLN A 307 8.84 -15.55 -5.19
C GLN A 307 8.81 -14.05 -4.92
N THR A 308 9.09 -13.66 -3.68
CA THR A 308 9.05 -12.28 -3.19
C THR A 308 7.66 -11.66 -3.42
N PRO A 309 6.60 -12.14 -2.73
CA PRO A 309 5.25 -11.59 -2.83
C PRO A 309 5.18 -10.17 -2.25
N ARG A 310 5.60 -9.18 -3.05
CA ARG A 310 5.75 -7.79 -2.61
C ARG A 310 4.43 -7.06 -2.43
N HIS A 311 3.40 -7.51 -3.14
CA HIS A 311 2.05 -6.99 -3.05
C HIS A 311 1.05 -8.11 -3.23
N PHE A 312 -0.12 -7.98 -2.62
CA PHE A 312 -1.29 -8.75 -2.99
C PHE A 312 -2.51 -7.84 -2.94
N VAL A 313 -3.58 -8.24 -3.62
CA VAL A 313 -4.85 -7.52 -3.59
C VAL A 313 -6.00 -8.49 -3.39
N ILE A 314 -6.99 -8.09 -2.61
CA ILE A 314 -8.27 -8.79 -2.52
C ILE A 314 -9.18 -8.24 -3.63
N ALA A 315 -9.82 -9.12 -4.39
CA ALA A 315 -10.68 -8.72 -5.51
C ALA A 315 -11.96 -8.00 -5.03
N PRO A 316 -12.62 -7.18 -5.88
CA PRO A 316 -13.78 -6.36 -5.51
C PRO A 316 -14.98 -7.07 -4.84
N GLY A 317 -15.11 -8.38 -4.94
CA GLY A 317 -16.13 -9.17 -4.22
C GLY A 317 -15.67 -9.85 -2.92
N GLY A 318 -14.42 -9.66 -2.48
CA GLY A 318 -13.84 -10.33 -1.30
C GLY A 318 -13.56 -11.83 -1.45
N LYS A 319 -13.96 -12.45 -2.57
CA LYS A 319 -13.89 -13.92 -2.77
C LYS A 319 -12.56 -14.42 -3.30
N ARG A 320 -11.66 -13.53 -3.73
CA ARG A 320 -10.38 -13.89 -4.35
C ARG A 320 -9.26 -12.98 -3.89
N LEU A 321 -8.04 -13.52 -3.88
CA LEU A 321 -6.80 -12.80 -3.61
C LEU A 321 -5.80 -13.08 -4.72
N TYR A 322 -5.06 -12.05 -5.13
CA TYR A 322 -4.01 -12.16 -6.15
C TYR A 322 -2.68 -11.68 -5.57
N ALA A 323 -1.67 -12.55 -5.56
CA ALA A 323 -0.33 -12.28 -5.03
C ALA A 323 0.67 -12.00 -6.16
N ALA A 324 1.35 -10.86 -6.11
CA ALA A 324 2.37 -10.44 -7.06
C ALA A 324 3.78 -10.82 -6.60
N GLY A 325 4.37 -11.83 -7.25
CA GLY A 325 5.74 -12.28 -7.01
C GLY A 325 6.75 -11.47 -7.81
N GLN A 326 7.43 -10.54 -7.13
CA GLN A 326 8.41 -9.65 -7.73
C GLN A 326 9.53 -10.43 -8.43
N ALA A 327 10.09 -11.44 -7.76
CA ALA A 327 11.25 -12.16 -8.26
C ALA A 327 10.86 -13.19 -9.33
N SER A 328 9.72 -13.87 -9.16
CA SER A 328 9.25 -14.88 -10.11
C SER A 328 8.63 -14.30 -11.39
N GLY A 329 8.22 -13.03 -11.38
CA GLY A 329 7.52 -12.44 -12.54
C GLY A 329 6.15 -13.06 -12.76
N THR A 330 5.42 -13.33 -11.67
CA THR A 330 4.12 -14.00 -11.72
C THR A 330 3.10 -13.37 -10.78
N ILE A 331 1.82 -13.48 -11.15
CA ILE A 331 0.68 -13.28 -10.27
C ILE A 331 0.06 -14.64 -10.00
N THR A 332 -0.14 -14.98 -8.72
CA THR A 332 -0.79 -16.23 -8.30
C THR A 332 -2.15 -15.91 -7.72
N ALA A 333 -3.18 -16.68 -8.09
CA ALA A 333 -4.55 -16.46 -7.62
C ALA A 333 -5.00 -17.48 -6.58
N PHE A 334 -5.81 -16.99 -5.64
CA PHE A 334 -6.38 -17.76 -4.54
C PHE A 334 -7.87 -17.46 -4.45
N THR A 335 -8.65 -18.46 -4.05
CA THR A 335 -10.00 -18.25 -3.52
C THR A 335 -9.91 -18.00 -2.02
N ILE A 336 -10.85 -17.21 -1.49
CA ILE A 336 -11.01 -16.94 -0.07
C ILE A 336 -12.27 -17.64 0.42
N ASP A 337 -12.13 -18.52 1.41
CA ASP A 337 -13.28 -19.05 2.13
C ASP A 337 -13.92 -17.94 2.98
N SER A 338 -15.17 -17.60 2.69
CA SER A 338 -15.86 -16.47 3.32
C SER A 338 -16.08 -16.61 4.84
N LYS A 339 -16.08 -17.84 5.37
CA LYS A 339 -16.36 -18.14 6.77
C LYS A 339 -15.09 -18.18 7.61
N THR A 340 -13.98 -18.64 7.04
CA THR A 340 -12.73 -18.91 7.74
C THR A 340 -11.58 -18.00 7.32
N GLY A 341 -11.69 -17.31 6.18
CA GLY A 341 -10.63 -16.51 5.58
C GLY A 341 -9.52 -17.34 4.93
N LYS A 342 -9.61 -18.67 4.93
CA LYS A 342 -8.55 -19.53 4.38
C LYS A 342 -8.38 -19.29 2.88
N LEU A 343 -7.12 -19.25 2.45
CA LEU A 343 -6.75 -19.17 1.04
C LEU A 343 -6.68 -20.56 0.44
N SER A 344 -7.12 -20.71 -0.80
CA SER A 344 -6.93 -21.94 -1.58
C SER A 344 -6.45 -21.59 -2.98
N PHE A 345 -5.25 -22.07 -3.32
CA PHE A 345 -4.65 -21.88 -4.64
C PHE A 345 -5.56 -22.46 -5.72
N ASN A 346 -5.98 -21.64 -6.67
CA ASN A 346 -6.94 -22.04 -7.71
C ASN A 346 -6.25 -22.55 -9.00
N LYS A 347 -4.95 -22.88 -8.93
CA LYS A 347 -4.10 -23.32 -10.07
C LYS A 347 -3.85 -22.26 -11.15
N GLN A 348 -4.29 -21.02 -10.97
CA GLN A 348 -4.07 -19.94 -11.93
C GLN A 348 -2.79 -19.16 -11.58
N ILE A 349 -1.86 -19.14 -12.54
CA ILE A 349 -0.63 -18.35 -12.49
C ILE A 349 -0.53 -17.53 -13.78
N LEU A 350 -0.42 -16.22 -13.65
CA LEU A 350 -0.28 -15.28 -14.75
C LEU A 350 1.15 -14.76 -14.82
N LYS A 351 1.76 -14.72 -16.00
CA LYS A 351 3.08 -14.09 -16.18
C LYS A 351 2.92 -12.58 -16.36
N VAL A 352 3.46 -11.81 -15.42
CA VAL A 352 3.59 -10.35 -15.49
C VAL A 352 5.03 -10.02 -15.13
N PRO A 353 5.78 -9.25 -15.92
CA PRO A 353 7.18 -8.99 -15.59
C PRO A 353 7.30 -8.14 -14.32
N LYS A 354 8.01 -8.65 -13.32
CA LYS A 354 8.34 -8.02 -12.03
C LYS A 354 7.19 -7.20 -11.41
N PRO A 355 6.04 -7.84 -11.16
CA PRO A 355 4.86 -7.18 -10.65
C PRO A 355 5.04 -6.87 -9.16
N VAL A 356 4.68 -5.66 -8.77
CA VAL A 356 4.84 -5.17 -7.38
C VAL A 356 3.65 -4.35 -6.88
N CYS A 357 2.64 -4.14 -7.70
CA CYS A 357 1.35 -3.59 -7.29
C CYS A 357 0.25 -4.12 -8.23
N ILE A 358 -0.95 -4.32 -7.69
CA ILE A 358 -2.12 -4.75 -8.44
C ILE A 358 -3.30 -3.88 -8.04
N VAL A 359 -3.99 -3.30 -9.02
CA VAL A 359 -5.24 -2.56 -8.79
C VAL A 359 -6.36 -3.01 -9.74
N PHE A 360 -7.59 -2.98 -9.25
CA PHE A 360 -8.80 -3.16 -10.07
C PHE A 360 -9.39 -1.81 -10.45
N SER A 361 -10.11 -1.74 -11.57
CA SER A 361 -10.81 -0.53 -12.02
C SER A 361 -11.93 -0.07 -11.10
N ARG A 362 -12.34 -0.94 -10.19
CA ARG A 362 -13.14 -0.58 -9.04
C ARG A 362 -12.41 -1.12 -7.82
N PRO A 363 -12.05 -0.29 -6.83
CA PRO A 363 -11.54 -0.80 -5.57
C PRO A 363 -12.62 -1.63 -4.87
N ILE A 364 -12.22 -2.42 -3.87
CA ILE A 364 -13.18 -2.96 -2.90
C ILE A 364 -13.96 -1.79 -2.32
N SER A 365 -15.28 -1.82 -2.43
CA SER A 365 -16.12 -0.83 -1.77
C SER A 365 -15.91 -0.93 -0.25
N SER A 366 -15.37 0.11 0.36
CA SER A 366 -15.30 0.23 1.83
C SER A 366 -16.68 0.42 2.46
N THR A 367 -17.69 0.75 1.63
CA THR A 367 -19.10 0.79 2.00
C THR A 367 -19.81 -0.44 1.44
N PRO A 368 -20.32 -1.36 2.26
CA PRO A 368 -21.34 -2.27 1.78
C PRO A 368 -22.55 -1.42 1.33
N LYS A 369 -23.19 -1.80 0.21
CA LYS A 369 -24.58 -1.38 0.00
C LYS A 369 -25.32 -1.73 1.31
N LYS A 370 -25.97 -0.75 1.94
CA LYS A 370 -26.91 -1.07 3.03
C LYS A 370 -27.88 -2.14 2.48
N PRO A 371 -28.20 -3.17 3.27
CA PRO A 371 -29.13 -4.20 2.84
C PRO A 371 -30.46 -3.60 2.36
#